data_AF-A0A7C1YTT9-F1
#
_entry.id   AF-A0A7C1YTT9-F1
#
_cell.length_a   1.000
_cell.length_b   1.000
_cell.length_c   1.000
_cell.angle_alpha   90.00
_cell.angle_beta   90.00
_cell.angle_gamma   90.00
#
_symmetry.space_group_name_H-M   'P 1'
#
loop_
_entity.id
_entity.type
_entity.pdbx_description
1 polymer ?
#
loop_
_entity_poly.entity_id
_entity_poly.type
_entity_poly.pdbx_seq_one_letter_code
_entity_poly.pdbx_strand_id
1 'polypeptide(L)'
;MSTSTQVSAYISEEAKAQVEAYVERHGVKKGYLIEEALRHHLQALREIPEDLIIPSRLVLTSEAMEQVVEGIAGEDQPTEALRTLLRE
;
A
#
# COMPACT_ATOMS: atom_id res chain seq x y z
N MET A 1 33.25 13.26 -0.31
CA MET A 1 32.44 14.38 -0.81
C MET A 1 31.00 14.13 -0.36
N SER A 2 30.48 14.94 0.54
CA SER A 2 29.11 14.82 1.06
C SER A 2 28.12 15.37 0.02
N THR A 3 27.55 14.49 -0.79
CA THR A 3 26.60 14.84 -1.87
C THR A 3 25.20 15.03 -1.31
N SER A 4 24.95 16.16 -0.66
CA SER A 4 23.57 16.59 -0.35
C SER A 4 22.96 17.28 -1.56
N THR A 5 21.79 16.81 -2.02
CA THR A 5 21.02 17.43 -3.11
C THR A 5 19.90 18.28 -2.52
N GLN A 6 19.70 19.47 -3.07
CA GLN A 6 18.62 20.36 -2.64
C GLN A 6 17.30 19.98 -3.32
N VAL A 7 16.21 19.98 -2.56
CA VAL A 7 14.84 19.83 -3.06
C VAL A 7 14.06 21.09 -2.70
N SER A 8 13.26 21.60 -3.64
CA SER A 8 12.40 22.77 -3.45
C SER A 8 10.96 22.43 -3.82
N ALA A 9 10.01 22.78 -2.95
CA ALA A 9 8.58 22.62 -3.17
C ALA A 9 7.80 23.72 -2.44
N TYR A 10 6.62 24.06 -2.96
CA TYR A 10 5.65 24.89 -2.25
C TYR A 10 4.84 24.00 -1.30
N ILE A 11 4.63 24.48 -0.08
CA ILE A 11 3.79 23.83 0.94
C ILE A 11 2.77 24.83 1.46
N SER A 12 1.70 24.34 2.09
CA SER A 12 0.75 25.21 2.78
C SER A 12 1.39 25.85 4.01
N GLU A 13 0.86 27.02 4.41
CA GLU A 13 1.27 27.68 5.66
C GLU A 13 1.03 26.79 6.88
N GLU A 14 -0.03 25.99 6.86
CA GLU A 14 -0.33 25.02 7.91
C GLU A 14 0.77 23.96 8.03
N ALA A 15 1.19 23.35 6.91
CA ALA A 15 2.24 22.35 6.92
C ALA A 15 3.58 22.94 7.41
N LYS A 16 3.88 24.17 7.00
CA LYS A 16 5.06 24.90 7.49
C LYS A 16 5.02 25.08 9.01
N ALA A 17 3.89 25.52 9.56
CA ALA A 17 3.73 25.71 11.00
C ALA A 17 3.89 24.39 11.78
N GLN A 18 3.35 23.28 11.26
CA GLN A 18 3.51 21.96 11.86
C GLN A 18 4.96 21.48 11.86
N VAL A 19 5.68 21.66 10.75
CA VAL A 19 7.11 21.33 10.63
C VAL A 19 7.94 22.14 11.63
N GLU A 20 7.66 23.43 11.76
CA GLU A 20 8.36 24.32 12.68
C GLU A 20 8.14 23.93 14.14
N ALA A 21 6.89 23.72 14.54
CA ALA A 21 6.54 23.29 15.89
C ALA A 21 7.17 21.93 16.25
N TYR A 22 7.22 20.99 15.30
CA TYR A 22 7.83 19.68 15.53
C TYR A 22 9.34 19.80 15.76
N VAL A 23 10.03 20.54 14.90
CA VAL A 23 11.49 20.76 14.97
C VAL A 23 11.87 21.45 16.27
N GLU A 24 11.11 22.47 16.68
CA GLU A 24 11.33 23.19 17.93
C GLU A 24 11.13 22.27 19.15
N ARG A 25 10.04 21.50 19.17
CA ARG A 25 9.71 20.60 20.28
C ARG A 25 10.70 19.44 20.44
N HIS A 26 11.22 18.89 19.35
CA HIS A 26 12.06 17.69 19.37
C HIS A 26 13.55 17.97 19.15
N GLY A 27 13.93 19.23 18.89
CA GLY A 27 15.34 19.62 18.70
C GLY A 27 15.99 19.01 17.44
N VAL A 28 15.20 18.66 16.42
CA VAL A 28 15.70 18.04 15.18
C VAL A 28 15.85 19.06 14.06
N LYS A 29 16.77 18.85 13.11
CA LYS A 29 16.92 19.78 11.98
C LYS A 29 15.75 19.64 10.99
N LYS A 30 15.27 20.76 10.43
CA LYS A 30 14.24 20.77 9.36
C LYS A 30 14.59 19.83 8.20
N GLY A 31 15.83 19.88 7.71
CA GLY A 31 16.30 19.01 6.63
C GLY A 31 16.26 17.52 6.99
N TYR A 32 16.63 17.17 8.22
CA TYR A 32 16.55 15.79 8.71
C TYR A 32 15.10 15.29 8.78
N LEU A 33 14.18 16.10 9.31
CA LEU A 33 12.76 15.76 9.35
C LEU A 33 12.18 15.53 7.94
N ILE A 34 12.52 16.41 6.98
CA ILE A 34 12.05 16.31 5.59
C ILE A 34 12.60 15.04 4.94
N GLU A 35 13.90 14.78 5.07
CA GLU A 35 14.54 13.59 4.51
C GLU A 35 13.95 12.30 5.07
N GLU A 36 13.74 12.25 6.39
CA GLU A 36 13.17 11.07 7.04
C GLU A 36 11.71 10.82 6.65
N ALA A 37 10.92 11.89 6.55
CA ALA A 37 9.53 11.80 6.10
C ALA A 37 9.44 11.30 4.64
N LEU A 38 10.28 11.84 3.75
CA LEU A 38 10.36 11.39 2.35
C LEU A 38 10.82 9.94 2.25
N ARG A 39 11.82 9.54 3.03
CA ARG A 39 12.32 8.16 3.08
C ARG A 39 11.22 7.19 3.53
N HIS A 40 10.53 7.49 4.62
CA HIS A 40 9.43 6.66 5.12
C HIS A 40 8.29 6.54 4.10
N HIS A 41 7.92 7.64 3.45
CA HIS A 41 6.87 7.61 2.44
C HIS A 41 7.26 6.76 1.22
N LEU A 42 8.47 6.95 0.68
CA LEU A 42 8.95 6.19 -0.47
C LEU A 42 9.21 4.72 -0.14
N GLN A 43 9.61 4.42 1.09
CA GLN A 43 9.77 3.04 1.56
C GLN A 43 8.42 2.33 1.65
N ALA A 44 7.39 2.97 2.21
CA ALA A 44 6.03 2.41 2.27
C ALA A 44 5.48 2.08 0.87
N LEU A 45 5.78 2.92 -0.13
CA LEU A 45 5.40 2.66 -1.53
C LEU A 45 6.13 1.47 -2.16
N ARG A 46 7.33 1.13 -1.69
CA ARG A 46 8.10 -0.03 -2.18
C ARG A 46 7.73 -1.33 -1.48
N GLU A 47 7.30 -1.24 -0.22
CA GLU A 47 6.89 -2.40 0.57
C GLU A 47 5.52 -2.97 0.15
N ILE A 48 4.73 -2.20 -0.60
CA ILE A 48 3.44 -2.65 -1.16
C ILE A 48 3.52 -2.64 -2.70
N PRO A 49 3.98 -3.73 -3.33
CA PRO A 49 3.84 -3.90 -4.78
C PRO A 49 2.35 -3.87 -5.16
N GLU A 50 1.99 -3.18 -6.25
CA GLU A 50 0.62 -3.19 -6.78
C GLU A 50 0.14 -4.63 -7.07
N ASP A 51 1.08 -5.51 -7.37
CA ASP A 51 0.94 -6.95 -7.61
C ASP A 51 0.41 -7.72 -6.38
N LEU A 52 0.47 -7.12 -5.19
CA LEU A 52 0.09 -7.72 -3.89
C LEU A 52 -1.17 -7.10 -3.27
N ILE A 53 -1.82 -6.15 -3.96
CA ILE A 53 -3.15 -5.71 -3.58
C ILE A 53 -4.14 -6.75 -4.12
N ILE A 54 -4.59 -7.67 -3.25
CA ILE A 54 -5.84 -8.41 -3.52
C ILE A 54 -6.96 -7.39 -3.41
N PRO A 55 -7.64 -7.02 -4.52
CA PRO A 55 -8.73 -6.06 -4.44
C PRO A 55 -9.82 -6.68 -3.57
N SER A 56 -10.27 -5.96 -2.53
CA SER A 56 -11.41 -6.40 -1.72
C SER A 56 -12.73 -6.41 -2.51
N ARG A 57 -12.69 -5.95 -3.76
CA ARG A 57 -13.81 -5.93 -4.72
C ARG A 57 -13.35 -6.58 -6.02
N LEU A 58 -13.98 -7.70 -6.35
CA LEU A 58 -13.87 -8.32 -7.67
C LEU A 58 -14.90 -7.69 -8.60
N VAL A 59 -14.46 -7.17 -9.74
CA VAL A 59 -15.35 -6.70 -10.81
C VAL A 59 -15.42 -7.79 -11.86
N LEU A 60 -16.60 -8.37 -12.04
CA LEU A 60 -16.85 -9.45 -12.98
C LEU A 60 -17.67 -8.93 -14.16
N THR A 61 -17.55 -9.60 -15.30
CA THR A 61 -18.55 -9.48 -16.38
C THR A 61 -19.85 -10.14 -15.94
N SER A 62 -20.97 -9.78 -16.56
CA SER A 62 -22.26 -10.41 -16.24
C SER A 62 -22.23 -11.93 -16.42
N GLU A 63 -21.61 -12.41 -17.50
CA GLU A 63 -21.44 -13.85 -17.78
C GLU A 63 -20.60 -14.55 -16.71
N ALA A 64 -19.49 -13.94 -16.29
CA ALA A 64 -18.66 -14.51 -15.22
C ALA A 64 -19.38 -14.53 -13.87
N MET A 65 -20.23 -13.52 -13.61
CA MET A 65 -21.05 -13.49 -12.39
C MET A 65 -22.09 -14.62 -12.37
N GLU A 66 -22.72 -14.93 -13.51
CA GLU A 66 -23.68 -16.05 -13.62
C GLU A 66 -23.00 -17.38 -13.28
N GLN A 67 -21.81 -17.64 -13.84
CA GLN A 67 -21.03 -18.85 -13.55
C GLN A 67 -20.67 -18.98 -12.07
N VAL A 68 -20.31 -17.87 -11.42
CA VAL A 68 -20.01 -17.84 -9.98
C VAL A 68 -21.24 -18.16 -9.14
N VAL A 69 -22.41 -17.62 -9.51
CA VAL A 69 -23.67 -17.90 -8.82
C VAL A 69 -24.05 -19.38 -8.95
N GLU A 70 -23.91 -19.95 -10.14
CA GLU A 70 -24.16 -21.37 -10.38
C GLU A 70 -23.23 -22.26 -9.54
N GLY A 71 -21.93 -21.94 -9.50
CA GLY A 71 -20.95 -22.69 -8.71
C GLY A 71 -21.15 -22.59 -7.20
N ILE A 72 -21.68 -21.47 -6.69
CA ILE A 72 -22.01 -21.32 -5.25
C ILE A 72 -23.31 -22.07 -4.90
N ALA A 73 -24.29 -22.05 -5.81
CA ALA A 73 -25.56 -22.75 -5.61
C ALA A 73 -25.43 -24.27 -5.79
N GLY A 74 -24.46 -24.71 -6.59
CA GLY A 74 -24.15 -26.12 -6.82
C GLY A 74 -23.51 -26.78 -5.60
N GLU A 75 -23.91 -28.02 -5.32
CA GLU A 75 -23.22 -28.89 -4.35
C GLU A 75 -22.07 -29.65 -5.04
N ASP A 76 -21.25 -28.95 -5.82
CA ASP A 76 -20.15 -29.60 -6.53
C ASP A 76 -19.14 -30.18 -5.55
N GLN A 77 -18.89 -31.48 -5.69
CA GLN A 77 -17.95 -32.16 -4.82
C GLN A 77 -16.52 -31.72 -5.13
N PRO A 78 -15.66 -31.55 -4.09
CA PRO A 78 -14.25 -31.29 -4.30
C PRO A 78 -13.63 -32.34 -5.22
N THR A 79 -12.85 -31.89 -6.20
CA THR A 79 -12.15 -32.78 -7.12
C THR A 79 -11.16 -33.68 -6.38
N GLU A 80 -10.84 -34.85 -6.94
CA GLU A 80 -9.84 -35.77 -6.35
C GLU A 80 -8.47 -35.10 -6.20
N ALA A 81 -8.09 -34.20 -7.12
CA ALA A 81 -6.87 -33.41 -7.02
C ALA A 81 -6.89 -32.48 -5.78
N LEU A 82 -8.00 -31.79 -5.53
CA LEU A 82 -8.15 -30.93 -4.36
C LEU A 82 -8.17 -31.72 -3.05
N ARG A 83 -8.83 -32.89 -3.04
CA ARG A 83 -8.83 -33.81 -1.88
C ARG A 83 -7.44 -34.34 -1.56
N THR A 84 -6.64 -34.63 -2.59
CA THR A 84 -5.26 -35.11 -2.43
C THR A 84 -4.37 -34.01 -1.85
N LEU A 85 -4.44 -32.80 -2.40
CA LEU A 85 -3.68 -31.63 -1.93
C LEU A 85 -3.93 -31.32 -0.44
N LEU A 86 -5.16 -31.49 0.05
CA LEU A 86 -5.53 -31.17 1.44
C LEU A 86 -5.28 -32.32 2.44
N ARG A 87 -4.87 -33.50 1.97
CA ARG A 87 -4.58 -34.68 2.83
C ARG A 87 -3.07 -34.85 3.12
N GLU A 88 -2.22 -34.19 2.35
CA GLU A 88 -0.78 -34.04 2.65
C GLU A 88 -0.55 -32.95 3.71
#